data_AF-A0A919MFV2-F1
#
_entry.id   AF-A0A919MFV2-F1
#
_cell.length_a   1.000
_cell.length_b   1.000
_cell.length_c   1.000
_cell.angle_alpha   90.00
_cell.angle_beta   90.00
_cell.angle_gamma   90.00
#
_symmetry.space_group_name_H-M   'P 1'
#
loop_
_entity.id
_entity.type
_entity.pdbx_description
1 polymer ?
#
loop_
_entity_poly.entity_id
_entity_poly.type
_entity_poly.pdbx_seq_one_letter_code
_entity_poly.pdbx_strand_id
1 'polypeptide(L)'
;MGPEQVGEWVLHELPRLNQAILREHAPPELLTNELNERVLACLPDVTRLTPEQAQRLVVHLGFAGASVARHYQEHTPGGIEHPERAFVPLSVGCDLVPFRAYFAALAEHTGTGHYDRDSYASLVRWNVGTIRVSLYGEMLAELPGVFDDGHIRTYTGTPGEERFFVLVKTGEAIELAVNCLLLPLVAEHADLIGENARRRVRDATVLLADLRRLFLDFASLPAEQTMAAEVFMDVFRQFAAHWTPGDIPPSGALDPEALKRDFLLGIAEPGYDQQARRLFPALLEAERAGIGDLMSGPALPRRLLAEIGSDESALTEADDGDLRRLVARHPALVDWYRLLAMHARVSGAHLMLSKKFLFKPQRQRDEAGIGDKLLISNRAGTTGMTETYLDRLTRARQNHTLAALRPVLIAGKPENTPGQAIHSGQEAAPAVVTELAG
;
A
#
# COMPACT_ATOMS: atom_id res chain seq x y z
N MET A 1 -21.78 -20.72 14.12
CA MET A 1 -21.65 -20.06 12.81
C MET A 1 -20.24 -20.26 12.30
N GLY A 2 -20.07 -20.73 11.07
CA GLY A 2 -18.74 -20.87 10.46
C GLY A 2 -18.26 -19.55 9.82
N PRO A 3 -16.96 -19.41 9.50
CA PRO A 3 -16.43 -18.24 8.80
C PRO A 3 -17.19 -17.88 7.51
N GLU A 4 -17.71 -18.87 6.78
CA GLU A 4 -18.49 -18.70 5.55
C GLU A 4 -19.78 -17.89 5.78
N GLN A 5 -20.52 -18.19 6.85
CA GLN A 5 -21.77 -17.48 7.19
C GLN A 5 -21.51 -16.02 7.60
N VAL A 6 -20.37 -15.76 8.25
CA VAL A 6 -19.91 -14.39 8.53
C VAL A 6 -19.55 -13.68 7.22
N GLY A 7 -18.88 -14.40 6.30
CA GLY A 7 -18.53 -13.91 4.98
C GLY A 7 -19.74 -13.44 4.18
N GLU A 8 -20.80 -14.24 4.10
CA GLU A 8 -22.07 -13.88 3.43
C GLU A 8 -22.68 -12.59 3.99
N TRP A 9 -22.72 -12.47 5.33
CA TRP A 9 -23.24 -11.26 5.97
C TRP A 9 -22.37 -10.02 5.64
N VAL A 10 -21.04 -10.18 5.64
CA VAL A 10 -20.12 -9.07 5.29
C VAL A 10 -20.20 -8.71 3.81
N LEU A 11 -20.46 -9.66 2.91
CA LEU A 11 -20.58 -9.39 1.48
C LEU A 11 -21.89 -8.68 1.12
N HIS A 12 -22.98 -8.94 1.84
CA HIS A 12 -24.32 -8.48 1.44
C HIS A 12 -24.96 -7.52 2.44
N GLU A 13 -25.01 -7.89 3.71
CA GLU A 13 -25.73 -7.12 4.73
C GLU A 13 -24.93 -5.91 5.22
N LEU A 14 -23.62 -6.06 5.40
CA LEU A 14 -22.78 -4.95 5.85
C LEU A 14 -22.79 -3.76 4.86
N PRO A 15 -22.51 -3.94 3.56
CA PRO A 15 -22.72 -2.90 2.54
C PRO A 15 -24.10 -2.26 2.57
N ARG A 16 -25.16 -3.08 2.65
CA ARG A 16 -26.54 -2.60 2.65
C ARG A 16 -26.81 -1.70 3.87
N LEU A 17 -26.38 -2.13 5.05
CA LEU A 17 -26.53 -1.36 6.30
C LEU A 17 -25.70 -0.07 6.27
N ASN A 18 -24.45 -0.15 5.84
CA ASN A 18 -23.58 1.02 5.70
C ASN A 18 -24.19 2.05 4.74
N GLN A 19 -24.67 1.63 3.57
CA GLN A 19 -25.34 2.53 2.63
C GLN A 19 -26.63 3.14 3.21
N ALA A 20 -27.41 2.37 3.97
CA ALA A 20 -28.63 2.87 4.59
C ALA A 20 -28.33 3.96 5.64
N ILE A 21 -27.32 3.74 6.49
CA ILE A 21 -26.89 4.72 7.51
C ILE A 21 -26.29 5.96 6.84
N LEU A 22 -25.40 5.79 5.86
CA LEU A 22 -24.79 6.88 5.09
C LEU A 22 -25.81 7.78 4.38
N ARG A 23 -26.98 7.24 4.04
CA ARG A 23 -28.09 7.96 3.39
C ARG A 23 -29.15 8.43 4.40
N GLU A 24 -28.88 8.32 5.70
CA GLU A 24 -29.80 8.68 6.78
C GLU A 24 -31.14 7.93 6.74
N HIS A 25 -31.17 6.76 6.09
CA HIS A 25 -32.35 5.89 6.02
C HIS A 25 -32.42 4.87 7.16
N ALA A 26 -31.35 4.72 7.93
CA ALA A 26 -31.29 3.85 9.09
C ALA A 26 -30.40 4.46 10.20
N PRO A 27 -30.72 4.21 11.47
CA PRO A 27 -29.88 4.66 12.58
C PRO A 27 -28.62 3.78 12.75
N PRO A 28 -27.48 4.32 13.21
CA PRO A 28 -26.25 3.55 13.45
C PRO A 28 -26.41 2.30 14.34
N GLU A 29 -27.32 2.36 15.32
CA GLU A 29 -27.59 1.28 16.27
C GLU A 29 -28.10 0.01 15.58
N LEU A 30 -28.71 0.15 14.39
CA LEU A 30 -29.15 -0.99 13.60
C LEU A 30 -27.97 -1.89 13.22
N LEU A 31 -26.82 -1.31 12.85
CA LEU A 31 -25.61 -2.08 12.51
C LEU A 31 -25.12 -2.88 13.71
N THR A 32 -25.02 -2.26 14.90
CA THR A 32 -24.54 -2.94 16.11
C THR A 32 -25.49 -4.03 16.58
N ASN A 33 -26.81 -3.83 16.45
CA ASN A 33 -27.81 -4.83 16.82
C ASN A 33 -27.75 -6.04 15.88
N GLU A 34 -27.76 -5.80 14.56
CA GLU A 34 -27.65 -6.86 13.55
C GLU A 34 -26.33 -7.64 13.67
N LEU A 35 -25.21 -6.93 13.89
CA LEU A 35 -23.91 -7.56 14.11
C LEU A 35 -23.90 -8.46 15.35
N ASN A 36 -24.43 -7.98 16.48
CA ASN A 36 -24.53 -8.77 17.71
C ASN A 36 -25.38 -10.03 17.53
N GLU A 37 -26.61 -9.87 17.04
CA GLU A 37 -27.61 -10.93 16.98
C GLU A 37 -27.28 -11.98 15.93
N ARG A 38 -26.84 -11.56 14.74
CA ARG A 38 -26.68 -12.45 13.59
C ARG A 38 -25.26 -12.97 13.41
N VAL A 39 -24.25 -12.24 13.87
CA VAL A 39 -22.84 -12.60 13.64
C VAL A 39 -22.19 -13.01 14.94
N LEU A 40 -22.04 -12.07 15.88
CA LEU A 40 -21.17 -12.24 17.05
C LEU A 40 -21.68 -13.31 18.03
N ALA A 41 -22.99 -13.40 18.24
CA ALA A 41 -23.60 -14.39 19.14
C ALA A 41 -23.28 -15.85 18.76
N CYS A 42 -22.98 -16.11 17.49
CA CYS A 42 -22.80 -17.46 16.96
C CYS A 42 -21.34 -17.81 16.63
N LEU A 43 -20.38 -16.92 16.87
CA LEU A 43 -18.96 -17.18 16.61
C LEU A 43 -18.40 -18.26 17.56
N PRO A 44 -17.50 -19.12 17.09
CA PRO A 44 -16.86 -20.12 17.93
C PRO A 44 -15.80 -19.49 18.85
N ASP A 45 -15.38 -20.24 19.88
CA ASP A 45 -14.15 -19.93 20.60
C ASP A 45 -12.94 -19.96 19.65
N VAL A 46 -12.00 -19.02 19.83
CA VAL A 46 -10.82 -18.86 18.97
C VAL A 46 -9.98 -20.14 18.91
N THR A 47 -9.88 -20.88 20.01
CA THR A 47 -9.10 -22.14 20.10
C THR A 47 -9.65 -23.25 19.19
N ARG A 48 -10.88 -23.12 18.70
CA ARG A 48 -11.50 -24.07 17.76
C ARG A 48 -11.23 -23.74 16.30
N LEU A 49 -10.59 -22.61 16.01
CA LEU A 49 -10.28 -22.17 14.67
C LEU A 49 -8.89 -22.65 14.26
N THR A 50 -8.71 -22.89 12.97
CA THR A 50 -7.36 -22.92 12.37
C THR A 50 -6.83 -21.49 12.21
N PRO A 51 -5.50 -21.30 12.09
CA PRO A 51 -4.93 -19.97 11.81
C PRO A 51 -5.50 -19.30 10.56
N GLU A 52 -5.75 -20.07 9.49
CA GLU A 52 -6.36 -19.56 8.25
C GLU A 52 -7.81 -19.10 8.46
N GLN A 53 -8.62 -19.88 9.19
CA GLN A 53 -9.97 -19.45 9.55
C GLN A 53 -9.97 -18.20 10.43
N ALA A 54 -8.98 -18.07 11.33
CA ALA A 54 -8.79 -16.86 12.11
C ALA A 54 -8.44 -15.66 11.23
N GLN A 55 -7.56 -15.82 10.23
CA GLN A 55 -7.27 -14.74 9.26
C GLN A 55 -8.52 -14.30 8.49
N ARG A 56 -9.32 -15.24 7.98
CA ARG A 56 -10.59 -14.93 7.30
C ARG A 56 -11.55 -14.15 8.21
N LEU A 57 -11.68 -14.57 9.48
CA LEU A 57 -12.49 -13.84 10.47
C LEU A 57 -11.90 -12.47 10.81
N VAL A 58 -10.58 -12.30 10.88
CA VAL A 58 -9.92 -11.00 11.08
C VAL A 58 -10.27 -10.05 9.95
N VAL A 59 -10.33 -10.52 8.69
CA VAL A 59 -10.80 -9.69 7.57
C VAL A 59 -12.26 -9.29 7.76
N HIS A 60 -13.16 -10.26 7.93
CA HIS A 60 -14.60 -10.00 8.05
C HIS A 60 -14.96 -9.08 9.23
N LEU A 61 -14.45 -9.39 10.42
CA LEU A 61 -14.68 -8.61 11.62
C LEU A 61 -13.95 -7.27 11.59
N GLY A 62 -12.87 -7.16 10.80
CA GLY A 62 -12.20 -5.89 10.53
C GLY A 62 -13.13 -4.91 9.80
N PHE A 63 -13.76 -5.36 8.72
CA PHE A 63 -14.76 -4.57 7.99
C PHE A 63 -15.96 -4.16 8.88
N ALA A 64 -16.48 -5.10 9.67
CA ALA A 64 -17.57 -4.83 10.59
C ALA A 64 -17.17 -3.83 11.70
N GLY A 65 -16.01 -4.05 12.34
CA GLY A 65 -15.52 -3.20 13.41
C GLY A 65 -15.19 -1.77 12.94
N ALA A 66 -14.58 -1.61 11.77
CA ALA A 66 -14.33 -0.32 11.15
C ALA A 66 -15.64 0.42 10.82
N SER A 67 -16.68 -0.31 10.39
CA SER A 67 -18.01 0.28 10.15
C SER A 67 -18.66 0.76 11.45
N VAL A 68 -18.59 -0.04 12.52
CA VAL A 68 -19.09 0.35 13.85
C VAL A 68 -18.35 1.59 14.37
N ALA A 69 -17.01 1.60 14.29
CA ALA A 69 -16.19 2.71 14.72
C ALA A 69 -16.53 4.00 13.96
N ARG A 70 -16.63 3.93 12.63
CA ARG A 70 -16.99 5.06 11.77
C ARG A 70 -18.33 5.66 12.20
N HIS A 71 -19.39 4.86 12.21
CA HIS A 71 -20.75 5.39 12.44
C HIS A 71 -20.93 5.89 13.87
N TYR A 72 -20.32 5.22 14.87
CA TYR A 72 -20.33 5.70 16.24
C TYR A 72 -19.69 7.09 16.36
N GLN A 73 -18.49 7.27 15.79
CA GLN A 73 -17.77 8.54 15.86
C GLN A 73 -18.47 9.66 15.09
N GLU A 74 -19.16 9.34 13.99
CA GLU A 74 -19.89 10.32 13.18
C GLU A 74 -21.14 10.85 13.89
N HIS A 75 -21.82 10.00 14.67
CA HIS A 75 -23.15 10.32 15.21
C HIS A 75 -23.19 10.52 16.73
N THR A 76 -22.14 10.15 17.47
CA THR A 76 -22.14 10.21 18.94
C THR A 76 -21.30 11.39 19.44
N PRO A 77 -21.86 12.30 20.26
CA PRO A 77 -21.08 13.34 20.93
C PRO A 77 -19.92 12.76 21.75
N GLY A 78 -18.71 13.27 21.54
CA GLY A 78 -17.51 12.74 22.20
C GLY A 78 -16.98 11.44 21.58
N GLY A 79 -17.53 10.99 20.45
CA GLY A 79 -17.17 9.72 19.82
C GLY A 79 -15.73 9.70 19.31
N ILE A 80 -15.26 10.81 18.74
CA ILE A 80 -13.88 10.94 18.22
C ILE A 80 -12.85 10.87 19.36
N GLU A 81 -13.17 11.45 20.52
CA GLU A 81 -12.31 11.45 21.70
C GLU A 81 -12.28 10.10 22.42
N HIS A 82 -13.37 9.33 22.31
CA HIS A 82 -13.55 8.04 22.97
C HIS A 82 -14.04 6.95 21.98
N PRO A 83 -13.28 6.67 20.91
CA PRO A 83 -13.69 5.73 19.87
C PRO A 83 -13.85 4.30 20.39
N GLU A 84 -13.13 3.94 21.45
CA GLU A 84 -13.19 2.61 22.07
C GLU A 84 -14.58 2.27 22.61
N ARG A 85 -15.40 3.28 22.90
CA ARG A 85 -16.76 3.10 23.40
C ARG A 85 -17.72 2.54 22.35
N ALA A 86 -17.40 2.65 21.07
CA ALA A 86 -18.19 2.08 19.97
C ALA A 86 -18.41 0.56 20.13
N PHE A 87 -17.46 -0.12 20.79
CA PHE A 87 -17.43 -1.58 20.92
C PHE A 87 -17.98 -2.10 22.24
N VAL A 88 -18.28 -1.23 23.21
CA VAL A 88 -18.86 -1.62 24.51
C VAL A 88 -20.13 -2.47 24.38
N PRO A 89 -21.09 -2.19 23.46
CA PRO A 89 -22.28 -3.02 23.35
C PRO A 89 -22.02 -4.37 22.65
N LEU A 90 -20.82 -4.62 22.14
CA LEU A 90 -20.52 -5.80 21.32
C LEU A 90 -19.89 -6.92 22.14
N SER A 91 -20.55 -8.09 22.15
CA SER A 91 -20.10 -9.29 22.87
C SER A 91 -20.16 -10.51 21.96
N VAL A 92 -19.20 -11.42 22.12
CA VAL A 92 -18.98 -12.56 21.22
C VAL A 92 -19.26 -13.87 21.94
N GLY A 93 -20.02 -14.74 21.29
CA GLY A 93 -20.33 -16.09 21.75
C GLY A 93 -21.16 -16.15 23.04
N CYS A 94 -21.36 -17.36 23.55
CA CYS A 94 -22.15 -17.60 24.77
C CYS A 94 -21.50 -17.05 26.04
N ASP A 95 -20.17 -16.96 26.06
CA ASP A 95 -19.41 -16.44 27.20
C ASP A 95 -19.36 -14.90 27.23
N LEU A 96 -20.01 -14.24 26.26
CA LEU A 96 -20.12 -12.78 26.16
C LEU A 96 -18.76 -12.07 26.20
N VAL A 97 -17.78 -12.60 25.47
CA VAL A 97 -16.43 -12.03 25.41
C VAL A 97 -16.49 -10.66 24.73
N PRO A 98 -15.92 -9.58 25.31
CA PRO A 98 -15.91 -8.27 24.67
C PRO A 98 -15.29 -8.33 23.26
N PHE A 99 -15.94 -7.69 22.27
CA PHE A 99 -15.53 -7.77 20.86
C PHE A 99 -14.03 -7.49 20.63
N ARG A 100 -13.49 -6.42 21.23
CA ARG A 100 -12.07 -6.08 21.06
C ARG A 100 -11.13 -7.13 21.64
N ALA A 101 -11.50 -7.76 22.76
CA ALA A 101 -10.71 -8.84 23.35
C ALA A 101 -10.75 -10.09 22.47
N TYR A 102 -11.92 -10.41 21.91
CA TYR A 102 -12.06 -11.51 20.95
C TYR A 102 -11.28 -11.25 19.65
N PHE A 103 -11.32 -10.03 19.11
CA PHE A 103 -10.55 -9.66 17.92
C PHE A 103 -9.04 -9.74 18.18
N ALA A 104 -8.56 -9.26 19.34
CA ALA A 104 -7.15 -9.38 19.72
C ALA A 104 -6.70 -10.85 19.81
N ALA A 105 -7.51 -11.71 20.43
CA ALA A 105 -7.24 -13.15 20.49
C ALA A 105 -7.26 -13.80 19.10
N LEU A 106 -8.17 -13.40 18.20
CA LEU A 106 -8.16 -13.85 16.80
C LEU A 106 -6.87 -13.42 16.09
N ALA A 107 -6.48 -12.15 16.22
CA ALA A 107 -5.27 -11.60 15.60
C ALA A 107 -4.01 -12.34 16.08
N GLU A 108 -3.93 -12.66 17.39
CA GLU A 108 -2.87 -13.50 17.95
C GLU A 108 -2.89 -14.92 17.36
N HIS A 109 -4.07 -15.54 17.29
CA HIS A 109 -4.24 -16.92 16.80
C HIS A 109 -3.95 -17.08 15.30
N THR A 110 -3.90 -15.98 14.53
CA THR A 110 -3.37 -16.04 13.16
C THR A 110 -1.91 -16.47 13.10
N GLY A 111 -1.14 -16.27 14.19
CA GLY A 111 0.29 -16.57 14.25
C GLY A 111 1.16 -15.63 13.40
N THR A 112 0.62 -14.53 12.86
CA THR A 112 1.36 -13.60 11.98
C THR A 112 1.84 -12.33 12.68
N GLY A 113 1.52 -12.18 13.98
CA GLY A 113 1.72 -10.95 14.72
C GLY A 113 0.88 -9.78 14.19
N HIS A 114 -0.32 -10.08 13.70
CA HIS A 114 -1.30 -9.09 13.22
C HIS A 114 -1.73 -8.15 14.35
N TYR A 115 -2.07 -6.91 13.99
CA TYR A 115 -2.49 -5.89 14.94
C TYR A 115 -3.89 -6.19 15.53
N ASP A 116 -4.22 -5.62 16.70
CA ASP A 116 -5.46 -5.88 17.44
C ASP A 116 -6.69 -5.10 16.91
N ARG A 117 -6.60 -4.63 15.67
CA ARG A 117 -7.67 -4.06 14.84
C ARG A 117 -7.44 -4.41 13.37
N ASP A 118 -8.34 -4.02 12.47
CA ASP A 118 -8.07 -4.09 11.03
C ASP A 118 -6.79 -3.32 10.66
N SER A 119 -6.04 -3.86 9.71
CA SER A 119 -4.75 -3.33 9.24
C SER A 119 -4.70 -3.32 7.72
N TYR A 120 -3.64 -2.78 7.13
CA TYR A 120 -3.44 -2.88 5.68
C TYR A 120 -3.42 -4.33 5.19
N ALA A 121 -2.84 -5.25 5.97
CA ALA A 121 -2.79 -6.67 5.64
C ALA A 121 -4.21 -7.28 5.55
N SER A 122 -5.07 -7.05 6.54
CA SER A 122 -6.43 -7.60 6.52
C SER A 122 -7.37 -6.87 5.57
N LEU A 123 -7.20 -5.56 5.38
CA LEU A 123 -8.06 -4.74 4.53
C LEU A 123 -7.81 -4.97 3.03
N VAL A 124 -6.54 -5.11 2.63
CA VAL A 124 -6.13 -5.18 1.23
C VAL A 124 -5.61 -6.57 0.89
N ARG A 125 -4.50 -6.98 1.51
CA ARG A 125 -3.75 -8.15 1.06
C ARG A 125 -4.51 -9.44 1.23
N TRP A 126 -5.07 -9.68 2.41
CA TRP A 126 -5.83 -10.90 2.68
C TRP A 126 -7.22 -10.86 2.03
N ASN A 127 -7.81 -9.68 1.89
CA ASN A 127 -9.15 -9.49 1.34
C ASN A 127 -9.24 -9.79 -0.17
N VAL A 128 -8.36 -9.22 -0.98
CA VAL A 128 -8.36 -9.46 -2.43
C VAL A 128 -7.74 -10.83 -2.71
N GLY A 129 -8.21 -11.53 -3.75
CA GLY A 129 -7.66 -12.81 -4.20
C GLY A 129 -6.15 -12.76 -4.49
N THR A 130 -5.52 -13.93 -4.62
CA THR A 130 -4.08 -14.06 -4.83
C THR A 130 -3.63 -13.38 -6.12
N ILE A 131 -2.57 -12.58 -6.08
CA ILE A 131 -1.99 -11.96 -7.28
C ILE A 131 -0.64 -12.59 -7.58
N ARG A 132 -0.48 -13.10 -8.80
CA ARG A 132 0.79 -13.60 -9.33
C ARG A 132 1.39 -12.61 -10.30
N VAL A 133 2.69 -12.38 -10.19
CA VAL A 133 3.45 -11.51 -11.10
C VAL A 133 4.47 -12.34 -11.83
N SER A 134 4.38 -12.34 -13.16
CA SER A 134 5.34 -12.99 -14.05
C SER A 134 6.06 -11.97 -14.91
N LEU A 135 7.36 -12.21 -15.15
CA LEU A 135 8.19 -11.42 -16.05
C LEU A 135 8.75 -12.35 -17.13
N TYR A 136 8.51 -12.01 -18.41
CA TYR A 136 8.90 -12.84 -19.57
C TYR A 136 8.43 -14.31 -19.47
N GLY A 137 7.28 -14.55 -18.84
CA GLY A 137 6.70 -15.88 -18.64
C GLY A 137 7.23 -16.65 -17.42
N GLU A 138 8.18 -16.11 -16.66
CA GLU A 138 8.65 -16.67 -15.39
C GLU A 138 7.90 -16.03 -14.21
N MET A 139 7.31 -16.84 -13.33
CA MET A 139 6.68 -16.36 -12.10
C MET A 139 7.76 -15.83 -11.14
N LEU A 140 7.69 -14.54 -10.79
CA LEU A 140 8.63 -13.90 -9.87
C LEU A 140 8.10 -13.78 -8.44
N ALA A 141 6.80 -13.52 -8.30
CA ALA A 141 6.18 -13.31 -7.00
C ALA A 141 4.72 -13.77 -6.98
N GLU A 142 4.28 -14.19 -5.80
CA GLU A 142 2.89 -14.49 -5.46
C GLU A 142 2.55 -13.75 -4.17
N LEU A 143 1.51 -12.92 -4.22
CA LEU A 143 0.97 -12.19 -3.08
C LEU A 143 -0.38 -12.81 -2.67
N PRO A 144 -0.41 -13.69 -1.65
CA PRO A 144 -1.58 -14.50 -1.34
C PRO A 144 -2.74 -13.67 -0.79
N GLY A 145 -3.96 -14.03 -1.18
CA GLY A 145 -5.19 -13.69 -0.47
C GLY A 145 -5.58 -14.81 0.50
N VAL A 146 -6.56 -14.58 1.37
CA VAL A 146 -7.12 -15.64 2.25
C VAL A 146 -8.49 -16.13 1.78
N PHE A 147 -8.98 -15.57 0.68
CA PHE A 147 -10.24 -15.93 0.02
C PHE A 147 -9.97 -16.37 -1.41
N ASP A 148 -10.70 -17.41 -1.82
CA ASP A 148 -10.68 -18.06 -3.13
C ASP A 148 -12.09 -18.11 -3.76
N ASP A 149 -13.01 -17.28 -3.25
CA ASP A 149 -14.42 -17.27 -3.63
C ASP A 149 -14.77 -16.24 -4.72
N GLY A 150 -13.77 -15.56 -5.31
CA GLY A 150 -13.96 -14.55 -6.34
C GLY A 150 -14.56 -13.24 -5.83
N HIS A 151 -14.69 -13.05 -4.51
CA HIS A 151 -15.34 -11.89 -3.92
C HIS A 151 -14.39 -11.02 -3.08
N ILE A 152 -14.46 -9.70 -3.31
CA ILE A 152 -13.73 -8.70 -2.53
C ILE A 152 -14.69 -8.07 -1.52
N ARG A 153 -14.35 -8.11 -0.24
CA ARG A 153 -15.16 -7.51 0.81
C ARG A 153 -14.98 -6.00 0.75
N THR A 154 -16.08 -5.28 0.91
CA THR A 154 -16.16 -3.83 0.77
C THR A 154 -16.99 -3.24 1.89
N TYR A 155 -16.81 -1.95 2.15
CA TYR A 155 -17.62 -1.26 3.14
C TYR A 155 -18.99 -0.92 2.58
N THR A 156 -19.04 -0.56 1.29
CA THR A 156 -20.27 -0.04 0.67
C THR A 156 -20.77 -0.89 -0.49
N GLY A 157 -20.11 -1.97 -0.89
CA GLY A 157 -20.57 -2.79 -2.02
C GLY A 157 -20.47 -2.07 -3.37
N THR A 158 -19.65 -1.02 -3.46
CA THR A 158 -19.51 -0.25 -4.71
C THR A 158 -18.38 -0.82 -5.56
N PRO A 159 -18.55 -0.91 -6.90
CA PRO A 159 -17.48 -1.36 -7.80
C PRO A 159 -16.21 -0.50 -7.71
N GLY A 160 -16.34 0.76 -7.31
CA GLY A 160 -15.18 1.64 -7.12
C GLY A 160 -14.28 1.21 -5.96
N GLU A 161 -14.84 0.70 -4.86
CA GLU A 161 -14.07 0.14 -3.74
C GLU A 161 -13.32 -1.11 -4.16
N GLU A 162 -13.98 -2.03 -4.87
CA GLU A 162 -13.35 -3.26 -5.37
C GLU A 162 -12.15 -2.94 -6.28
N ARG A 163 -12.34 -2.04 -7.27
CA ARG A 163 -11.26 -1.62 -8.17
C ARG A 163 -10.12 -0.93 -7.44
N PHE A 164 -10.41 -0.16 -6.39
CA PHE A 164 -9.38 0.46 -5.57
C PHE A 164 -8.57 -0.60 -4.81
N PHE A 165 -9.22 -1.59 -4.20
CA PHE A 165 -8.50 -2.68 -3.53
C PHE A 165 -7.65 -3.51 -4.50
N VAL A 166 -8.18 -3.83 -5.69
CA VAL A 166 -7.42 -4.51 -6.74
C VAL A 166 -6.21 -3.67 -7.17
N LEU A 167 -6.37 -2.37 -7.39
CA LEU A 167 -5.26 -1.47 -7.73
C LEU A 167 -4.16 -1.55 -6.68
N VAL A 168 -4.51 -1.41 -5.41
CA VAL A 168 -3.53 -1.36 -4.31
C VAL A 168 -2.82 -2.71 -4.19
N LYS A 169 -3.54 -3.84 -4.17
CA LYS A 169 -2.90 -5.17 -4.07
C LYS A 169 -2.06 -5.51 -5.30
N THR A 170 -2.51 -5.13 -6.49
CA THR A 170 -1.73 -5.34 -7.72
C THR A 170 -0.44 -4.53 -7.68
N GLY A 171 -0.51 -3.29 -7.18
CA GLY A 171 0.66 -2.46 -6.93
C GLY A 171 1.65 -3.14 -5.99
N GLU A 172 1.20 -3.54 -4.80
CA GLU A 172 2.01 -4.25 -3.80
C GLU A 172 2.63 -5.54 -4.38
N ALA A 173 1.91 -6.31 -5.18
CA ALA A 173 2.42 -7.54 -5.79
C ALA A 173 3.57 -7.26 -6.79
N ILE A 174 3.46 -6.20 -7.60
CA ILE A 174 4.55 -5.78 -8.49
C ILE A 174 5.75 -5.28 -7.66
N GLU A 175 5.49 -4.55 -6.57
CA GLU A 175 6.54 -4.12 -5.64
C GLU A 175 7.26 -5.30 -4.98
N LEU A 176 6.53 -6.34 -4.58
CA LEU A 176 7.09 -7.60 -4.09
C LEU A 176 8.01 -8.24 -5.15
N ALA A 177 7.56 -8.34 -6.40
CA ALA A 177 8.36 -8.89 -7.50
C ALA A 177 9.66 -8.10 -7.73
N VAL A 178 9.61 -6.76 -7.62
CA VAL A 178 10.81 -5.91 -7.65
C VAL A 178 11.76 -6.29 -6.50
N ASN A 179 11.23 -6.41 -5.27
CA ASN A 179 12.04 -6.73 -4.10
C ASN A 179 12.60 -8.17 -4.16
N CYS A 180 11.90 -9.15 -4.74
CA CYS A 180 12.42 -10.49 -5.00
C CYS A 180 13.67 -10.49 -5.89
N LEU A 181 13.77 -9.54 -6.83
CA LEU A 181 14.96 -9.38 -7.67
C LEU A 181 16.12 -8.70 -6.93
N LEU A 182 15.82 -7.72 -6.07
CA LEU A 182 16.80 -6.84 -5.42
C LEU A 182 17.32 -7.37 -4.08
N LEU A 183 16.49 -8.02 -3.26
CA LEU A 183 16.86 -8.54 -1.94
C LEU A 183 18.09 -9.45 -1.95
N PRO A 184 18.26 -10.38 -2.93
CA PRO A 184 19.48 -11.20 -3.01
C PRO A 184 20.77 -10.39 -3.15
N LEU A 185 20.69 -9.15 -3.66
CA LEU A 185 21.85 -8.27 -3.81
C LEU A 185 22.31 -7.66 -2.47
N VAL A 186 21.53 -7.79 -1.40
CA VAL A 186 21.89 -7.30 -0.05
C VAL A 186 22.95 -8.18 0.62
N ALA A 187 23.13 -9.42 0.17
CA ALA A 187 24.15 -10.33 0.71
C ALA A 187 25.56 -9.72 0.68
N GLU A 188 26.36 -9.94 1.72
CA GLU A 188 27.67 -9.31 1.94
C GLU A 188 28.62 -9.43 0.73
N HIS A 189 28.60 -10.59 0.06
CA HIS A 189 29.46 -10.91 -1.08
C HIS A 189 28.75 -10.86 -2.45
N ALA A 190 27.58 -10.21 -2.54
CA ALA A 190 26.92 -9.99 -3.83
C ALA A 190 27.74 -9.02 -4.70
N ASP A 191 28.11 -9.47 -5.90
CA ASP A 191 28.72 -8.63 -6.96
C ASP A 191 27.64 -7.75 -7.60
N LEU A 192 27.72 -6.42 -7.39
CA LEU A 192 26.71 -5.46 -7.85
C LEU A 192 27.00 -4.91 -9.25
N ILE A 193 28.18 -5.18 -9.80
CA ILE A 193 28.60 -4.75 -11.14
C ILE A 193 28.54 -5.87 -12.19
N GLY A 194 28.48 -7.11 -11.74
CA GLY A 194 28.40 -8.31 -12.57
C GLY A 194 27.09 -8.44 -13.35
N GLU A 195 27.11 -9.28 -14.38
CA GLU A 195 25.98 -9.37 -15.32
C GLU A 195 24.69 -9.87 -14.66
N ASN A 196 24.78 -10.73 -13.63
CA ASN A 196 23.61 -11.18 -12.89
C ASN A 196 22.92 -10.03 -12.13
N ALA A 197 23.69 -9.17 -11.44
CA ALA A 197 23.12 -8.00 -10.77
C ALA A 197 22.54 -7.01 -11.78
N ARG A 198 23.27 -6.74 -12.87
CA ARG A 198 22.77 -5.88 -13.95
C ARG A 198 21.47 -6.39 -14.55
N ARG A 199 21.35 -7.70 -14.80
CA ARG A 199 20.11 -8.32 -15.29
C ARG A 199 18.96 -8.08 -14.31
N ARG A 200 19.14 -8.41 -13.03
CA ARG A 200 18.14 -8.19 -11.96
C ARG A 200 17.70 -6.74 -11.85
N VAL A 201 18.65 -5.80 -11.94
CA VAL A 201 18.38 -4.36 -11.89
C VAL A 201 17.58 -3.89 -13.11
N ARG A 202 17.88 -4.40 -14.32
CA ARG A 202 17.10 -4.11 -15.53
C ARG A 202 15.68 -4.67 -15.42
N ASP A 203 15.54 -5.91 -14.97
CA ASP A 203 14.26 -6.59 -14.78
C ASP A 203 13.39 -5.86 -13.73
N ALA A 204 14.00 -5.46 -12.61
CA ALA A 204 13.35 -4.62 -11.60
C ALA A 204 12.92 -3.25 -12.16
N THR A 205 13.71 -2.68 -13.08
CA THR A 205 13.34 -1.42 -13.77
C THR A 205 12.12 -1.60 -14.67
N VAL A 206 11.99 -2.74 -15.35
CA VAL A 206 10.82 -3.08 -16.18
C VAL A 206 9.57 -3.22 -15.33
N LEU A 207 9.66 -3.91 -14.19
CA LEU A 207 8.54 -4.04 -13.24
C LEU A 207 8.11 -2.68 -12.66
N LEU A 208 9.05 -1.81 -12.29
CA LEU A 208 8.71 -0.45 -11.82
C LEU A 208 8.08 0.40 -12.93
N ALA A 209 8.48 0.21 -14.19
CA ALA A 209 7.84 0.88 -15.31
C ALA A 209 6.38 0.42 -15.47
N ASP A 210 6.11 -0.87 -15.25
CA ASP A 210 4.76 -1.43 -15.27
C ASP A 210 3.90 -0.94 -14.10
N LEU A 211 4.45 -0.89 -12.89
CA LEU A 211 3.80 -0.28 -11.73
C LEU A 211 3.44 1.20 -11.96
N ARG A 212 4.37 1.96 -12.56
CA ARG A 212 4.09 3.34 -12.94
C ARG A 212 2.94 3.41 -13.94
N ARG A 213 2.91 2.52 -14.93
CA ARG A 213 1.84 2.45 -15.93
C ARG A 213 0.51 2.13 -15.28
N LEU A 214 0.45 1.15 -14.38
CA LEU A 214 -0.74 0.81 -13.58
C LEU A 214 -1.33 2.06 -12.88
N PHE A 215 -0.49 2.85 -12.21
CA PHE A 215 -0.94 4.08 -11.55
C PHE A 215 -1.43 5.16 -12.52
N LEU A 216 -0.75 5.34 -13.66
CA LEU A 216 -1.14 6.32 -14.67
C LEU A 216 -2.43 5.91 -15.39
N ASP A 217 -2.58 4.64 -15.73
CA ASP A 217 -3.76 4.09 -16.39
C ASP A 217 -4.96 4.29 -15.46
N PHE A 218 -4.87 3.89 -14.19
CA PHE A 218 -5.92 4.14 -13.21
C PHE A 218 -6.24 5.64 -13.05
N ALA A 219 -5.22 6.49 -13.00
CA ALA A 219 -5.43 7.94 -12.93
C ALA A 219 -6.06 8.55 -14.19
N SER A 220 -5.95 7.90 -15.35
CA SER A 220 -6.52 8.39 -16.62
C SER A 220 -7.99 8.00 -16.81
N LEU A 221 -8.44 6.97 -16.11
CA LEU A 221 -9.80 6.47 -16.21
C LEU A 221 -10.84 7.48 -15.66
N PRO A 222 -12.07 7.47 -16.21
CA PRO A 222 -13.21 8.20 -15.66
C PRO A 222 -13.56 7.79 -14.23
N ALA A 223 -14.30 8.65 -13.52
CA ALA A 223 -14.70 8.41 -12.12
C ALA A 223 -15.57 7.14 -11.97
N GLU A 224 -16.39 6.84 -12.96
CA GLU A 224 -17.28 5.67 -13.02
C GLU A 224 -16.51 4.35 -13.19
N GLN A 225 -15.28 4.43 -13.71
CA GLN A 225 -14.36 3.31 -13.92
C GLN A 225 -13.29 3.22 -12.82
N THR A 226 -13.28 4.15 -11.89
CA THR A 226 -12.37 4.21 -10.74
C THR A 226 -13.20 4.36 -9.47
N MET A 227 -12.82 5.27 -8.57
CA MET A 227 -13.60 5.72 -7.43
C MET A 227 -13.63 7.26 -7.51
N ALA A 228 -14.81 7.87 -7.48
CA ALA A 228 -14.93 9.32 -7.45
C ALA A 228 -14.18 9.90 -6.23
N ALA A 229 -13.53 11.05 -6.40
CA ALA A 229 -12.72 11.64 -5.33
C ALA A 229 -13.57 12.00 -4.09
N GLU A 230 -14.80 12.45 -4.31
CA GLU A 230 -15.77 12.74 -3.26
C GLU A 230 -16.14 11.46 -2.49
N VAL A 231 -16.39 10.36 -3.19
CA VAL A 231 -16.66 9.05 -2.55
C VAL A 231 -15.45 8.56 -1.78
N PHE A 232 -14.24 8.72 -2.34
CA PHE A 232 -13.00 8.37 -1.65
C PHE A 232 -12.84 9.15 -0.34
N MET A 233 -12.98 10.48 -0.38
CA MET A 233 -12.76 11.37 0.75
C MET A 233 -13.87 11.27 1.81
N ASP A 234 -15.13 11.28 1.39
CA ASP A 234 -16.28 11.45 2.29
C ASP A 234 -16.85 10.13 2.81
N VAL A 235 -16.58 9.02 2.11
CA VAL A 235 -17.15 7.72 2.43
C VAL A 235 -16.06 6.72 2.73
N PHE A 236 -15.31 6.28 1.71
CA PHE A 236 -14.39 5.15 1.83
C PHE A 236 -13.29 5.38 2.87
N ARG A 237 -12.59 6.52 2.79
CA ARG A 237 -11.50 6.87 3.70
C ARG A 237 -11.96 7.00 5.15
N GLN A 238 -13.22 7.39 5.38
CA GLN A 238 -13.76 7.61 6.73
C GLN A 238 -13.94 6.29 7.51
N PHE A 239 -13.90 5.13 6.84
CA PHE A 239 -13.87 3.82 7.52
C PHE A 239 -12.51 3.52 8.17
N ALA A 240 -11.44 4.22 7.79
CA ALA A 240 -10.14 4.12 8.45
C ALA A 240 -10.07 4.98 9.73
N ALA A 241 -11.17 5.06 10.48
CA ALA A 241 -11.24 5.71 11.77
C ALA A 241 -10.46 4.94 12.85
N HIS A 242 -10.12 5.63 13.93
CA HIS A 242 -9.49 5.01 15.10
C HIS A 242 -10.48 4.06 15.80
N TRP A 243 -10.03 2.89 16.24
CA TRP A 243 -10.79 2.04 17.17
C TRP A 243 -10.45 2.40 18.62
N THR A 244 -9.24 2.90 18.84
CA THR A 244 -8.77 3.44 20.11
C THR A 244 -7.89 4.67 19.93
N PRO A 245 -7.79 5.54 20.95
CA PRO A 245 -6.88 6.67 20.90
C PRO A 245 -5.43 6.22 20.64
N GLY A 246 -4.85 6.73 19.54
CA GLY A 246 -3.45 6.49 19.20
C GLY A 246 -3.15 5.18 18.48
N ASP A 247 -4.16 4.40 18.09
CA ASP A 247 -3.93 3.29 17.16
C ASP A 247 -3.54 3.77 15.75
N ILE A 248 -3.16 2.82 14.90
CA ILE A 248 -2.75 3.08 13.52
C ILE A 248 -3.76 2.43 12.56
N PRO A 249 -4.64 3.22 11.93
CA PRO A 249 -5.59 2.70 10.96
C PRO A 249 -4.93 2.22 9.66
N PRO A 250 -5.60 1.36 8.87
CA PRO A 250 -5.13 0.95 7.56
C PRO A 250 -4.79 2.15 6.67
N SER A 251 -3.71 2.03 5.92
CA SER A 251 -3.18 3.10 5.09
C SER A 251 -2.27 2.54 4.01
N GLY A 252 -2.24 3.16 2.83
CA GLY A 252 -1.22 2.85 1.81
C GLY A 252 0.21 3.11 2.29
N ALA A 253 0.39 3.87 3.36
CA ALA A 253 1.68 4.04 4.05
C ALA A 253 2.23 2.74 4.66
N LEU A 254 1.35 1.76 4.90
CA LEU A 254 1.66 0.46 5.50
C LEU A 254 1.96 -0.61 4.45
N ASP A 255 2.13 -0.24 3.18
CA ASP A 255 2.67 -1.15 2.17
C ASP A 255 4.12 -1.53 2.55
N PRO A 256 4.38 -2.79 2.95
CA PRO A 256 5.70 -3.17 3.41
C PRO A 256 6.72 -3.25 2.27
N GLU A 257 6.28 -3.47 1.03
CA GLU A 257 7.18 -3.60 -0.10
C GLU A 257 7.68 -2.22 -0.57
N ALA A 258 6.84 -1.19 -0.43
CA ALA A 258 7.26 0.20 -0.60
C ALA A 258 8.30 0.62 0.45
N LEU A 259 8.05 0.28 1.72
CA LEU A 259 8.96 0.55 2.83
C LEU A 259 10.30 -0.17 2.63
N LYS A 260 10.28 -1.48 2.35
CA LYS A 260 11.51 -2.26 2.07
C LYS A 260 12.30 -1.64 0.93
N ARG A 261 11.65 -1.25 -0.17
CA ARG A 261 12.31 -0.69 -1.34
C ARG A 261 13.01 0.63 -1.05
N ASP A 262 12.44 1.49 -0.21
CA ASP A 262 13.10 2.71 0.21
C ASP A 262 14.39 2.45 0.99
N PHE A 263 14.44 1.41 1.83
CA PHE A 263 15.67 1.04 2.54
C PHE A 263 16.66 0.30 1.63
N LEU A 264 16.18 -0.53 0.70
CA LEU A 264 17.01 -1.18 -0.31
C LEU A 264 17.73 -0.17 -1.21
N LEU A 265 17.00 0.83 -1.71
CA LEU A 265 17.50 1.81 -2.66
C LEU A 265 18.04 3.08 -2.00
N GLY A 266 17.79 3.26 -0.71
CA GLY A 266 18.13 4.46 0.04
C GLY A 266 17.15 5.60 -0.23
N ILE A 267 16.88 6.37 0.83
CA ILE A 267 16.06 7.59 0.75
C ILE A 267 16.71 8.70 1.58
N ALA A 268 16.95 9.84 0.92
CA ALA A 268 17.59 10.99 1.53
C ALA A 268 16.56 11.94 2.20
N GLU A 269 15.67 11.40 3.03
CA GLU A 269 14.76 12.19 3.89
C GLU A 269 15.18 12.03 5.35
N PRO A 270 15.56 13.12 6.05
CA PRO A 270 15.94 13.05 7.46
C PRO A 270 14.82 12.48 8.35
N GLY A 271 15.17 11.55 9.24
CA GLY A 271 14.23 10.94 10.19
C GLY A 271 13.21 9.98 9.57
N TYR A 272 13.42 9.56 8.32
CA TYR A 272 12.54 8.59 7.64
C TYR A 272 12.47 7.24 8.38
N ASP A 273 13.59 6.80 8.96
CA ASP A 273 13.69 5.60 9.79
C ASP A 273 12.77 5.66 11.02
N GLN A 274 12.75 6.80 11.72
CA GLN A 274 11.86 7.02 12.86
C GLN A 274 10.39 7.03 12.41
N GLN A 275 10.09 7.66 11.26
CA GLN A 275 8.75 7.67 10.70
C GLN A 275 8.28 6.24 10.34
N ALA A 276 9.13 5.44 9.69
CA ALA A 276 8.82 4.06 9.34
C ALA A 276 8.59 3.21 10.60
N ARG A 277 9.42 3.36 11.64
CA ARG A 277 9.25 2.63 12.92
C ARG A 277 7.94 2.93 13.63
N ARG A 278 7.38 4.13 13.47
CA ARG A 278 6.05 4.45 14.03
C ARG A 278 4.94 3.61 13.41
N LEU A 279 5.14 3.08 12.20
CA LEU A 279 4.17 2.24 11.50
C LEU A 279 4.24 0.77 11.90
N PHE A 280 5.36 0.33 12.49
CA PHE A 280 5.62 -1.09 12.78
C PHE A 280 4.51 -1.79 13.56
N PRO A 281 3.86 -1.19 14.57
CA PRO A 281 2.79 -1.89 15.30
C PRO A 281 1.65 -2.38 14.42
N ALA A 282 1.39 -1.75 13.27
CA ALA A 282 0.34 -2.14 12.33
C ALA A 282 0.81 -3.02 11.16
N LEU A 283 2.10 -3.38 11.12
CA LEU A 283 2.65 -4.36 10.17
C LEU A 283 2.61 -5.77 10.76
N LEU A 284 2.77 -6.80 9.94
CA LEU A 284 2.96 -8.19 10.39
C LEU A 284 4.37 -8.40 10.95
N GLU A 285 4.58 -9.45 11.73
CA GLU A 285 5.88 -9.73 12.35
C GLU A 285 7.02 -9.90 11.35
N ALA A 286 6.81 -10.72 10.31
CA ALA A 286 7.80 -10.94 9.27
C ALA A 286 8.14 -9.66 8.47
N GLU A 287 7.17 -8.75 8.34
CA GLU A 287 7.38 -7.46 7.67
C GLU A 287 8.23 -6.53 8.51
N ARG A 288 7.92 -6.42 9.81
CA ARG A 288 8.71 -5.65 10.77
C ARG A 288 10.16 -6.13 10.79
N ALA A 289 10.36 -7.45 10.85
CA ALA A 289 11.68 -8.07 10.84
C ALA A 289 12.43 -7.72 9.54
N GLY A 290 11.82 -7.99 8.37
CA GLY A 290 12.47 -7.73 7.09
C GLY A 290 12.79 -6.25 6.85
N ILE A 291 11.92 -5.32 7.26
CA ILE A 291 12.22 -3.89 7.19
C ILE A 291 13.33 -3.53 8.18
N GLY A 292 13.26 -4.03 9.43
CA GLY A 292 14.26 -3.79 10.47
C GLY A 292 15.68 -4.24 10.07
N ASP A 293 15.79 -5.36 9.38
CA ASP A 293 17.07 -5.86 8.86
C ASP A 293 17.65 -4.91 7.79
N LEU A 294 16.81 -4.44 6.87
CA LEU A 294 17.22 -3.48 5.84
C LEU A 294 17.61 -2.12 6.42
N MET A 295 16.95 -1.68 7.49
CA MET A 295 17.31 -0.45 8.20
C MET A 295 18.71 -0.51 8.84
N SER A 296 19.18 -1.71 9.17
CA SER A 296 20.48 -1.93 9.83
C SER A 296 21.66 -1.94 8.85
N GLY A 297 21.38 -2.10 7.55
CA GLY A 297 22.40 -2.23 6.50
C GLY A 297 22.57 -0.98 5.62
N PRO A 298 23.69 -0.87 4.88
CA PRO A 298 23.83 0.15 3.85
C PRO A 298 22.95 -0.17 2.63
N ALA A 299 22.27 0.85 2.09
CA ALA A 299 21.50 0.73 0.86
C ALA A 299 22.36 0.28 -0.33
N LEU A 300 21.74 -0.44 -1.29
CA LEU A 300 22.41 -1.02 -2.45
C LEU A 300 23.21 0.00 -3.28
N PRO A 301 22.71 1.22 -3.58
CA PRO A 301 23.49 2.19 -4.34
C PRO A 301 24.77 2.64 -3.62
N ARG A 302 24.78 2.70 -2.28
CA ARG A 302 26.01 3.01 -1.52
C ARG A 302 27.02 1.89 -1.60
N ARG A 303 26.57 0.64 -1.51
CA ARG A 303 27.43 -0.54 -1.67
C ARG A 303 28.01 -0.61 -3.08
N LEU A 304 27.21 -0.33 -4.11
CA LEU A 304 27.66 -0.25 -5.50
C LEU A 304 28.81 0.76 -5.66
N LEU A 305 28.67 1.96 -5.08
CA LEU A 305 29.73 2.96 -5.14
C LEU A 305 31.01 2.50 -4.45
N ALA A 306 30.88 1.91 -3.26
CA ALA A 306 32.04 1.35 -2.55
C ALA A 306 32.75 0.27 -3.38
N GLU A 307 32.00 -0.61 -4.06
CA GLU A 307 32.54 -1.69 -4.89
C GLU A 307 33.36 -1.17 -6.09
N ILE A 308 33.00 -0.02 -6.65
CA ILE A 308 33.77 0.63 -7.73
C ILE A 308 34.84 1.61 -7.21
N GLY A 309 35.05 1.68 -5.89
CA GLY A 309 36.02 2.56 -5.26
C GLY A 309 35.63 4.05 -5.29
N SER A 310 34.33 4.35 -5.15
CA SER A 310 33.77 5.70 -5.16
C SER A 310 32.79 5.91 -3.99
N ASP A 311 32.27 7.13 -3.85
CA ASP A 311 31.25 7.50 -2.88
C ASP A 311 30.37 8.67 -3.39
N GLU A 312 29.36 9.06 -2.62
CA GLU A 312 28.41 10.12 -3.00
C GLU A 312 29.07 11.50 -3.14
N SER A 313 30.12 11.80 -2.35
CA SER A 313 30.83 13.09 -2.40
C SER A 313 31.64 13.18 -3.69
N ALA A 314 32.38 12.12 -4.00
CA ALA A 314 33.18 12.02 -5.22
C ALA A 314 32.31 12.17 -6.48
N LEU A 315 31.10 11.61 -6.49
CA LEU A 315 30.16 11.80 -7.60
C LEU A 315 29.67 13.26 -7.73
N THR A 316 29.44 13.93 -6.60
CA THR A 316 28.88 15.28 -6.57
C THR A 316 29.92 16.35 -6.95
N GLU A 317 31.18 16.12 -6.60
CA GLU A 317 32.31 17.01 -6.88
C GLU A 317 32.93 16.81 -8.27
N ALA A 318 32.69 15.65 -8.89
CA ALA A 318 33.23 15.30 -10.21
C ALA A 318 32.67 16.18 -11.34
N ASP A 319 33.52 16.51 -12.30
CA ASP A 319 33.09 17.20 -13.52
C ASP A 319 32.43 16.23 -14.52
N ASP A 320 31.77 16.82 -15.52
CA ASP A 320 31.09 16.11 -16.61
C ASP A 320 32.01 15.12 -17.37
N GLY A 321 33.32 15.38 -17.43
CA GLY A 321 34.31 14.51 -18.05
C GLY A 321 34.68 13.33 -17.17
N ASP A 322 34.89 13.56 -15.87
CA ASP A 322 35.12 12.54 -14.85
C ASP A 322 33.94 11.58 -14.76
N LEU A 323 32.71 12.10 -14.71
CA LEU A 323 31.50 11.29 -14.67
C LEU A 323 31.35 10.41 -15.92
N ARG A 324 31.65 10.94 -17.12
CA ARG A 324 31.66 10.15 -18.36
C ARG A 324 32.72 9.04 -18.32
N ARG A 325 33.93 9.33 -17.82
CA ARG A 325 34.99 8.32 -17.65
C ARG A 325 34.58 7.23 -16.67
N LEU A 326 33.95 7.61 -15.56
CA LEU A 326 33.45 6.68 -14.55
C LEU A 326 32.40 5.73 -15.14
N VAL A 327 31.39 6.27 -15.84
CA VAL A 327 30.35 5.47 -16.51
C VAL A 327 30.94 4.56 -17.59
N ALA A 328 31.90 5.05 -18.38
CA ALA A 328 32.57 4.24 -19.40
C ALA A 328 33.35 3.06 -18.79
N ARG A 329 33.97 3.26 -17.63
CA ARG A 329 34.68 2.22 -16.89
C ARG A 329 33.74 1.25 -16.18
N HIS A 330 32.58 1.72 -15.72
CA HIS A 330 31.60 0.94 -14.95
C HIS A 330 30.18 1.04 -15.54
N PRO A 331 29.88 0.31 -16.64
CA PRO A 331 28.57 0.38 -17.31
C PRO A 331 27.38 -0.01 -16.42
N ALA A 332 27.59 -0.74 -15.34
CA ALA A 332 26.55 -1.08 -14.36
C ALA A 332 25.88 0.17 -13.76
N LEU A 333 26.61 1.29 -13.64
CA LEU A 333 26.06 2.56 -13.15
C LEU A 333 24.86 3.05 -13.96
N VAL A 334 24.81 2.74 -15.27
CA VAL A 334 23.69 3.10 -16.14
C VAL A 334 22.44 2.32 -15.75
N ASP A 335 22.57 1.02 -15.51
CA ASP A 335 21.45 0.14 -15.14
C ASP A 335 20.89 0.56 -13.77
N TRP A 336 21.77 0.77 -12.78
CA TRP A 336 21.38 1.23 -11.45
C TRP A 336 20.76 2.64 -11.46
N TYR A 337 21.31 3.56 -12.25
CA TYR A 337 20.71 4.89 -12.42
C TYR A 337 19.28 4.79 -12.98
N ARG A 338 19.05 3.95 -13.99
CA ARG A 338 17.73 3.74 -14.59
C ARG A 338 16.72 3.18 -13.58
N LEU A 339 17.14 2.24 -12.75
CA LEU A 339 16.31 1.70 -11.66
C LEU A 339 15.89 2.81 -10.69
N LEU A 340 16.85 3.59 -10.18
CA LEU A 340 16.58 4.68 -9.23
C LEU A 340 15.72 5.79 -9.84
N ALA A 341 15.98 6.14 -11.10
CA ALA A 341 15.18 7.11 -11.83
C ALA A 341 13.75 6.61 -12.07
N MET A 342 13.56 5.32 -12.35
CA MET A 342 12.22 4.74 -12.49
C MET A 342 11.50 4.66 -11.14
N HIS A 343 12.19 4.30 -10.06
CA HIS A 343 11.64 4.34 -8.70
C HIS A 343 11.12 5.73 -8.35
N ALA A 344 11.91 6.78 -8.61
CA ALA A 344 11.48 8.16 -8.41
C ALA A 344 10.25 8.55 -9.26
N ARG A 345 10.15 8.02 -10.48
CA ARG A 345 9.00 8.23 -11.37
C ARG A 345 7.73 7.50 -10.90
N VAL A 346 7.85 6.30 -10.34
CA VAL A 346 6.74 5.58 -9.68
C VAL A 346 6.20 6.41 -8.51
N SER A 347 7.07 6.91 -7.63
CA SER A 347 6.65 7.76 -6.52
C SER A 347 5.96 9.05 -6.98
N GLY A 348 6.43 9.64 -8.09
CA GLY A 348 5.74 10.77 -8.72
C GLY A 348 4.34 10.42 -9.24
N ALA A 349 4.14 9.23 -9.80
CA ALA A 349 2.82 8.76 -10.22
C ALA A 349 1.90 8.48 -9.03
N HIS A 350 2.41 7.89 -7.95
CA HIS A 350 1.66 7.70 -6.70
C HIS A 350 1.26 9.04 -6.06
N LEU A 351 2.19 10.00 -5.97
CA LEU A 351 1.89 11.35 -5.50
C LEU A 351 0.82 12.03 -6.37
N MET A 352 0.86 11.82 -7.69
CA MET A 352 -0.17 12.34 -8.60
C MET A 352 -1.54 11.74 -8.30
N LEU A 353 -1.64 10.43 -8.04
CA LEU A 353 -2.88 9.79 -7.58
C LEU A 353 -3.38 10.44 -6.27
N SER A 354 -2.51 10.57 -5.27
CA SER A 354 -2.90 11.22 -4.00
C SER A 354 -3.36 12.67 -4.21
N LYS A 355 -2.70 13.42 -5.11
CA LYS A 355 -3.12 14.77 -5.47
C LYS A 355 -4.47 14.80 -6.18
N LYS A 356 -4.73 13.85 -7.08
CA LYS A 356 -6.01 13.76 -7.83
C LYS A 356 -7.19 13.42 -6.92
N PHE A 357 -7.04 12.41 -6.07
CA PHE A 357 -8.15 11.84 -5.30
C PHE A 357 -8.32 12.43 -3.90
N LEU A 358 -7.31 13.11 -3.35
CA LEU A 358 -7.34 13.62 -1.97
C LEU A 358 -7.02 15.13 -1.91
N PHE A 359 -5.78 15.52 -2.25
CA PHE A 359 -5.31 16.85 -1.88
C PHE A 359 -5.88 17.98 -2.74
N LYS A 360 -5.96 17.83 -4.07
CA LYS A 360 -6.55 18.88 -4.94
C LYS A 360 -8.03 19.11 -4.63
N PRO A 361 -8.89 18.07 -4.55
CA PRO A 361 -10.28 18.25 -4.17
C PRO A 361 -10.43 18.90 -2.79
N GLN A 362 -9.62 18.51 -1.80
CA GLN A 362 -9.67 19.13 -0.48
C GLN A 362 -9.26 20.61 -0.50
N ARG A 363 -8.22 21.00 -1.26
CA ARG A 363 -7.87 22.41 -1.42
C ARG A 363 -9.00 23.24 -2.03
N GLN A 364 -9.68 22.70 -3.04
CA GLN A 364 -10.85 23.36 -3.65
C GLN A 364 -11.98 23.55 -2.63
N ARG A 365 -12.21 22.57 -1.75
CA ARG A 365 -13.18 22.69 -0.64
C ARG A 365 -12.77 23.72 0.39
N ASP A 366 -11.49 23.79 0.73
CA ASP A 366 -10.95 24.81 1.64
C ASP A 366 -11.11 26.22 1.06
N GLU A 367 -10.79 26.41 -0.23
CA GLU A 367 -10.99 27.66 -0.95
C GLU A 367 -12.48 28.06 -1.04
N ALA A 368 -13.37 27.07 -1.17
CA ALA A 368 -14.82 27.27 -1.17
C ALA A 368 -15.43 27.45 0.23
N GLY A 369 -14.64 27.37 1.31
CA GLY A 369 -15.12 27.50 2.69
C GLY A 369 -15.92 26.29 3.22
N ILE A 370 -15.89 25.16 2.51
CA ILE A 370 -16.58 23.92 2.90
C ILE A 370 -15.79 23.19 3.99
N GLY A 371 -14.45 23.21 3.89
CA GLY A 371 -13.57 22.54 4.84
C GLY A 371 -13.54 21.01 4.69
N ASP A 372 -13.28 20.32 5.79
CA ASP A 372 -12.97 18.88 5.84
C ASP A 372 -14.08 18.11 6.59
N LYS A 373 -14.15 16.79 6.39
CA LYS A 373 -15.01 15.91 7.18
C LYS A 373 -14.42 15.71 8.58
N LEU A 374 -15.26 15.25 9.51
CA LEU A 374 -14.96 15.27 10.95
C LEU A 374 -14.05 14.12 11.41
N LEU A 375 -14.14 12.92 10.82
CA LEU A 375 -13.48 11.74 11.39
C LEU A 375 -12.02 11.61 10.96
N ILE A 376 -11.78 11.58 9.66
CA ILE A 376 -10.45 11.45 9.08
C ILE A 376 -10.20 12.65 8.21
N SER A 377 -9.15 13.40 8.57
CA SER A 377 -8.77 14.58 7.80
C SER A 377 -8.37 14.18 6.38
N ASN A 378 -8.81 14.99 5.41
CA ASN A 378 -8.37 14.94 4.03
C ASN A 378 -7.11 15.79 3.77
N ARG A 379 -6.64 16.56 4.76
CA ARG A 379 -5.39 17.34 4.68
C ARG A 379 -4.14 16.51 5.00
N ALA A 380 -4.32 15.37 5.66
CA ALA A 380 -3.26 14.43 6.00
C ALA A 380 -3.73 12.98 5.84
N GLY A 381 -2.82 12.06 5.53
CA GLY A 381 -2.97 10.61 5.64
C GLY A 381 -3.59 10.18 6.98
N THR A 382 -4.17 8.97 7.03
CA THR A 382 -4.55 8.32 8.30
C THR A 382 -3.35 8.15 9.25
N THR A 383 -2.14 8.16 8.71
CA THR A 383 -0.86 8.14 9.44
C THR A 383 -0.24 9.52 9.65
N GLY A 384 -0.98 10.61 9.37
CA GLY A 384 -0.51 11.98 9.52
C GLY A 384 0.36 12.51 8.37
N MET A 385 0.57 11.74 7.29
CA MET A 385 1.37 12.18 6.14
C MET A 385 0.65 13.26 5.31
N THR A 386 1.21 14.46 5.27
CA THR A 386 0.67 15.59 4.50
C THR A 386 1.10 15.55 3.03
N GLU A 387 0.42 16.32 2.17
CA GLU A 387 0.85 16.52 0.77
C GLU A 387 2.30 16.98 0.69
N THR A 388 2.69 17.97 1.51
CA THR A 388 4.05 18.49 1.58
C THR A 388 5.06 17.40 1.95
N TYR A 389 4.70 16.48 2.84
CA TYR A 389 5.57 15.36 3.19
C TYR A 389 5.76 14.40 2.02
N LEU A 390 4.68 14.05 1.32
CA LEU A 390 4.77 13.19 0.14
C LEU A 390 5.55 13.86 -1.01
N ASP A 391 5.44 15.19 -1.16
CA ASP A 391 6.29 15.97 -2.06
C ASP A 391 7.77 15.88 -1.67
N ARG A 392 8.11 15.98 -0.37
CA ARG A 392 9.48 15.79 0.12
C ARG A 392 10.00 14.39 -0.17
N LEU A 393 9.24 13.34 0.15
CA LEU A 393 9.64 11.96 -0.14
C LEU A 393 9.85 11.72 -1.63
N THR A 394 9.02 12.32 -2.49
CA THR A 394 9.18 12.24 -3.95
C THR A 394 10.47 12.93 -4.40
N ARG A 395 10.80 14.11 -3.86
CA ARG A 395 12.06 14.81 -4.14
C ARG A 395 13.27 14.06 -3.60
N ALA A 396 13.19 13.47 -2.41
CA ALA A 396 14.25 12.67 -1.82
C ALA A 396 14.61 11.49 -2.73
N ARG A 397 13.62 10.81 -3.32
CA ARG A 397 13.85 9.74 -4.31
C ARG A 397 14.39 10.26 -5.64
N GLN A 398 14.04 11.47 -6.07
CA GLN A 398 14.63 12.10 -7.26
C GLN A 398 16.09 12.52 -7.05
N ASN A 399 16.48 12.80 -5.80
CA ASN A 399 17.83 13.14 -5.38
C ASN A 399 18.55 11.90 -4.80
N HIS A 400 18.32 10.73 -5.41
CA HIS A 400 18.96 9.48 -5.03
C HIS A 400 20.50 9.52 -5.16
N THR A 401 21.20 8.58 -4.54
CA THR A 401 22.67 8.43 -4.52
C THR A 401 23.34 8.65 -5.89
N LEU A 402 22.77 8.13 -6.98
CA LEU A 402 23.34 8.28 -8.34
C LEU A 402 22.86 9.53 -9.12
N ALA A 403 22.18 10.49 -8.49
CA ALA A 403 21.54 11.60 -9.20
C ALA A 403 22.53 12.52 -9.92
N ALA A 404 23.78 12.62 -9.44
CA ALA A 404 24.86 13.37 -10.06
C ALA A 404 25.19 12.88 -11.49
N LEU A 405 24.89 11.62 -11.84
CA LEU A 405 25.10 11.08 -13.19
C LEU A 405 24.08 11.60 -14.22
N ARG A 406 23.02 12.31 -13.79
CA ARG A 406 21.94 12.80 -14.67
C ARG A 406 22.44 13.59 -15.89
N PRO A 407 23.36 14.57 -15.77
CA PRO A 407 23.80 15.38 -16.90
C PRO A 407 24.45 14.52 -18.00
N VAL A 408 25.24 13.51 -17.62
CA VAL A 408 25.97 12.68 -18.59
C VAL A 408 25.14 11.52 -19.16
N LEU A 409 24.08 11.10 -18.46
CA LEU A 409 23.18 10.01 -18.89
C LEU A 409 21.92 10.48 -19.64
N ILE A 410 21.52 11.74 -19.48
CA ILE A 410 20.32 12.31 -20.12
C ILE A 410 20.65 13.38 -21.18
N ALA A 411 21.89 13.92 -21.24
CA ALA A 411 22.24 14.93 -22.24
C ALA A 411 22.19 14.41 -23.68
N GLY A 412 21.02 14.61 -24.29
CA GLY A 412 20.75 14.74 -25.70
C GLY A 412 19.52 15.64 -25.83
N LYS A 413 19.67 16.81 -26.46
CA LYS A 413 18.52 17.62 -26.88
C LYS A 413 17.65 16.75 -27.80
N PRO A 414 16.32 16.70 -27.62
CA PRO A 414 15.45 16.30 -28.71
C PRO A 414 15.54 17.41 -29.78
N GLU A 415 16.28 17.16 -30.85
CA GLU A 415 16.02 17.90 -32.09
C GLU A 415 14.61 17.49 -32.54
N ASN A 416 13.75 18.51 -32.65
CA ASN A 416 12.41 18.41 -33.20
C ASN A 416 12.42 17.60 -34.50
N THR A 417 11.99 16.35 -34.44
CA THR A 417 11.56 15.60 -35.62
C THR A 417 10.06 15.36 -35.47
N PRO A 418 9.20 15.98 -36.27
CA PRO A 418 7.76 15.74 -36.23
C PRO A 418 7.45 14.34 -36.76
N GLY A 419 6.63 13.61 -35.99
CA GLY A 419 5.69 12.58 -36.43
C GLY A 419 6.11 11.61 -37.53
N GLN A 420 6.43 10.38 -37.14
CA GLN A 420 6.01 9.21 -37.92
C GLN A 420 5.33 8.21 -36.99
N ALA A 421 4.01 8.12 -37.16
CA ALA A 421 3.22 7.01 -36.68
C ALA A 421 3.71 5.73 -37.37
N ILE A 422 4.12 4.74 -36.58
CA ILE A 422 4.24 3.36 -37.04
C ILE A 422 3.26 2.54 -36.21
N HIS A 423 2.06 2.39 -36.76
CA HIS A 423 1.25 1.21 -36.50
C HIS A 423 1.71 0.12 -37.46
N SER A 424 2.21 -1.00 -36.93
CA SER A 424 1.83 -2.37 -37.33
C SER A 424 2.80 -3.42 -36.77
N GLY A 425 2.23 -4.54 -36.30
CA GLY A 425 2.83 -5.86 -36.48
C GLY A 425 3.41 -6.53 -35.23
N GLN A 426 2.66 -7.50 -34.70
CA GLN A 426 2.96 -8.41 -33.58
C GLN A 426 2.86 -7.77 -32.19
N GLU A 427 1.73 -7.98 -31.52
CA GLU A 427 1.66 -7.88 -30.06
C GLU A 427 2.61 -8.91 -29.47
N ALA A 428 3.87 -8.49 -29.24
CA ALA A 428 4.72 -9.19 -28.31
C ALA A 428 3.97 -9.25 -26.98
N ALA A 429 3.91 -10.45 -26.38
CA ALA A 429 3.29 -10.60 -25.07
C ALA A 429 3.85 -9.54 -24.11
N PRO A 430 3.01 -8.89 -23.29
CA PRO A 430 3.48 -7.89 -22.35
C PRO A 430 4.56 -8.49 -21.47
N ALA A 431 5.66 -7.76 -21.27
CA ALA A 431 6.81 -8.25 -20.51
C ALA A 431 6.41 -8.65 -19.08
N VAL A 432 5.51 -7.88 -18.47
CA VAL A 432 4.95 -8.13 -17.14
C VAL A 432 3.50 -8.57 -17.29
N VAL A 433 3.15 -9.67 -16.64
CA VAL A 433 1.77 -10.18 -16.56
C VAL A 433 1.40 -10.29 -15.09
N THR A 434 0.28 -9.67 -14.72
CA THR A 434 -0.35 -9.83 -13.41
C THR A 434 -1.62 -10.66 -13.57
N GLU A 435 -1.75 -11.71 -12.77
CA GLU A 435 -2.90 -12.60 -12.77
C GLU A 435 -3.56 -12.58 -11.39
N LEU A 436 -4.84 -12.25 -11.34
CA LEU A 436 -5.67 -12.40 -10.15
C LEU A 436 -6.26 -13.81 -10.17
N ALA A 437 -5.90 -14.62 -9.17
CA ALA A 437 -6.40 -15.97 -8.95
C ALA A 437 -7.25 -16.01 -7.67
N GLY A 438 -8.44 -16.58 -7.78
CA GLY A 438 -9.45 -16.59 -6.72
C GLY A 438 -10.66 -15.79 -7.17
#